data_AF-A0A1F4ZW71-F1
#
_entry.id   AF-A0A1F4ZW71-F1
#
_cell.length_a   1.000
_cell.length_b   1.000
_cell.length_c   1.000
_cell.angle_alpha   90.00
_cell.angle_beta   90.00
_cell.angle_gamma   90.00
#
_symmetry.space_group_name_H-M   'P 1'
#
loop_
_entity.id
_entity.type
_entity.pdbx_description
1 polymer ?
#
loop_
_entity_poly.entity_id
_entity_poly.type
_entity_poly.pdbx_seq_one_letter_code
_entity_poly.pdbx_strand_id
1 'polypeptide(L)'
;MLEEYIEKHREEYYEVLTPSDDMTGFVEYFLEGVVRQANAGLERLKDEPEDEGAPHLLPRREEILAVIGEHPRSSFDFIHRRFLSVNPKTLHYDLGWLQKNKLVRKLGVSRGAVYEKAD
;
A
#
# COMPACT_ATOMS: atom_id res chain seq x y z
N MET A 1 9.11 -15.39 5.29
CA MET A 1 9.58 -15.75 6.65
C MET A 1 10.65 -16.83 6.56
N LEU A 2 11.36 -17.15 7.65
CA LEU A 2 12.45 -18.15 7.65
C LEU A 2 11.97 -19.54 7.18
N GLU A 3 10.72 -19.88 7.46
CA GLU A 3 10.04 -21.09 7.01
C GLU A 3 9.99 -21.19 5.48
N GLU A 4 9.86 -20.08 4.76
CA GLU A 4 9.91 -20.07 3.29
C GLU A 4 11.32 -20.36 2.77
N TYR A 5 12.36 -19.94 3.51
CA TYR A 5 13.73 -20.27 3.16
C TYR A 5 13.99 -21.76 3.36
N ILE A 6 13.57 -22.30 4.50
CA ILE A 6 13.68 -23.71 4.83
C ILE A 6 12.92 -24.57 3.82
N GLU A 7 11.69 -24.20 3.45
CA GLU A 7 10.89 -24.93 2.47
C GLU A 7 11.52 -24.97 1.08
N LYS A 8 12.24 -23.89 0.70
CA LYS A 8 12.96 -23.83 -0.59
C LYS A 8 14.29 -24.59 -0.59
N HIS A 9 14.89 -24.79 0.58
CA HIS A 9 16.21 -25.42 0.76
C HIS A 9 16.10 -26.63 1.69
N ARG A 10 15.05 -27.45 1.52
CA ARG A 10 14.71 -28.55 2.43
C ARG A 10 15.79 -29.62 2.50
N GLU A 11 16.39 -29.96 1.37
CA GLU A 11 17.43 -30.99 1.30
C GLU A 11 18.63 -30.58 2.16
N GLU A 12 19.15 -29.37 1.94
CA GLU A 12 20.22 -28.76 2.73
C GLU A 12 19.85 -28.64 4.22
N TYR A 13 18.61 -28.24 4.52
CA TYR A 13 18.12 -28.17 5.90
C TYR A 13 18.20 -29.53 6.62
N TYR A 14 17.75 -30.62 5.97
CA TYR A 14 17.82 -31.95 6.56
C TYR A 14 19.24 -32.49 6.63
N GLU A 15 20.12 -32.13 5.70
CA GLU A 15 21.54 -32.46 5.75
C GLU A 15 22.20 -31.85 6.98
N VAL A 16 22.03 -30.55 7.23
CA VAL A 16 22.64 -29.86 8.39
C VAL A 16 21.97 -30.20 9.72
N LEU A 17 20.76 -30.79 9.70
CA LEU A 17 20.06 -31.27 10.90
C LEU A 17 20.50 -32.69 11.30
N THR A 18 21.33 -33.35 10.50
CA THR A 18 21.86 -34.67 10.82
C THR A 18 22.64 -34.60 12.13
N PRO A 19 22.36 -35.49 13.11
CA PRO A 19 23.05 -35.46 14.40
C PRO A 19 24.56 -35.55 14.24
N SER A 20 25.26 -34.56 14.80
CA SER A 20 26.71 -34.42 14.79
C SER A 20 27.14 -33.72 16.09
N ASP A 21 28.37 -33.92 16.53
CA ASP A 21 28.92 -33.08 17.61
C ASP A 21 29.32 -31.68 17.10
N ASP A 22 29.47 -31.55 15.78
CA ASP A 22 29.74 -30.28 15.10
C ASP A 22 28.44 -29.66 14.58
N MET A 23 28.08 -28.52 15.16
CA MET A 23 26.88 -27.74 14.85
C MET A 23 27.17 -26.58 13.88
N THR A 24 28.40 -26.44 13.40
CA THR A 24 28.83 -25.29 12.59
C THR A 24 27.98 -25.15 11.33
N GLY A 25 27.75 -26.26 10.61
CA GLY A 25 26.94 -26.24 9.39
C GLY A 25 25.49 -25.80 9.61
N PHE A 26 24.88 -26.19 10.73
CA PHE A 26 23.55 -25.74 11.09
C PHE A 26 23.51 -24.24 11.41
N VAL A 27 24.49 -23.75 12.19
CA VAL A 27 24.57 -22.34 12.56
C VAL A 27 24.80 -21.45 11.33
N GLU A 28 25.69 -21.86 10.43
CA GLU A 28 25.95 -21.15 9.16
C GLU A 28 24.70 -21.08 8.30
N TYR A 29 24.04 -22.23 8.06
CA TYR A 29 22.78 -22.31 7.32
C TYR A 29 21.70 -21.39 7.90
N PHE A 30 21.54 -21.41 9.23
CA PHE A 30 20.51 -20.63 9.90
C PHE A 30 20.77 -19.13 9.82
N LEU A 31 22.03 -18.71 10.06
CA LEU A 31 22.44 -17.31 9.93
C LEU A 31 22.28 -16.81 8.50
N GLU A 32 22.63 -17.62 7.51
CA GLU A 32 22.42 -17.28 6.10
C GLU A 32 20.93 -17.10 5.78
N GLY A 33 20.07 -18.00 6.24
CA GLY A 33 18.63 -17.90 6.09
C GLY A 33 18.07 -16.60 6.69
N VAL A 34 18.53 -16.22 7.89
CA VAL A 34 18.14 -14.97 8.55
C VAL A 34 18.59 -13.75 7.74
N VAL A 35 19.85 -13.71 7.31
CA VAL A 35 20.39 -12.59 6.52
C VAL A 35 19.66 -12.43 5.19
N ARG A 36 19.42 -13.54 4.48
CA ARG A 36 18.68 -13.53 3.20
C ARG A 36 17.25 -13.03 3.37
N GLN A 37 16.55 -13.47 4.42
CA GLN A 37 15.19 -13.00 4.70
C GLN A 37 15.15 -11.53 5.12
N ALA A 38 16.10 -11.08 5.95
CA ALA A 38 16.22 -9.68 6.33
C ALA A 38 16.46 -8.78 5.11
N ASN A 39 17.39 -9.17 4.23
CA ASN A 39 17.66 -8.43 2.99
C ASN A 39 16.46 -8.45 2.05
N ALA A 40 15.78 -9.59 1.87
CA ALA A 40 14.57 -9.66 1.07
C ALA A 40 13.45 -8.76 1.64
N GLY A 41 13.34 -8.67 2.96
CA GLY A 41 12.44 -7.72 3.63
C GLY A 41 12.82 -6.26 3.36
N LEU A 42 14.11 -5.92 3.46
CA LEU A 42 14.60 -4.58 3.15
C LEU A 42 14.37 -4.19 1.68
N GLU A 43 14.57 -5.10 0.73
CA GLU A 43 14.30 -4.82 -0.69
C GLU A 43 12.81 -4.61 -0.94
N ARG A 44 11.93 -5.39 -0.31
CA ARG A 44 10.47 -5.15 -0.38
C ARG A 44 10.08 -3.78 0.18
N LEU A 45 10.74 -3.32 1.24
CA LEU A 45 10.52 -1.98 1.80
C LEU A 45 11.07 -0.85 0.91
N LYS A 46 12.04 -1.13 0.04
CA LYS A 46 12.54 -0.17 -0.96
C LYS A 46 11.68 -0.13 -2.22
N ASP A 47 11.09 -1.27 -2.58
CA ASP A 47 10.22 -1.43 -3.75
C ASP A 47 8.74 -1.11 -3.45
N GLU A 48 8.35 -1.05 -2.17
CA GLU A 48 7.16 -0.32 -1.79
C GLU A 48 7.38 1.15 -2.22
N PRO A 49 6.50 1.73 -3.06
CA PRO A 49 6.57 3.17 -3.29
C PRO A 49 6.57 3.80 -1.90
N GLU A 50 7.47 4.75 -1.64
CA GLU A 50 7.42 5.55 -0.43
C GLU A 50 5.96 5.93 -0.21
N ASP A 51 5.30 5.25 0.73
CA ASP A 51 4.07 5.75 1.31
C ASP A 51 4.61 6.91 2.13
N GLU A 52 4.82 8.05 1.45
CA GLU A 52 4.89 9.38 2.03
C GLU A 52 3.60 9.50 2.83
N GLY A 53 3.62 8.94 4.05
CA GLY A 53 2.49 8.21 4.61
C GLY A 53 1.18 8.91 4.37
N ALA A 54 0.25 8.23 3.67
CA ALA A 54 -1.11 8.66 3.36
C ALA A 54 -1.39 10.06 3.93
N PRO A 55 -1.11 11.13 3.16
CA PRO A 55 -0.83 12.45 3.70
C PRO A 55 -1.93 12.82 4.68
N HIS A 56 -1.63 12.96 5.98
CA HIS A 56 -2.64 13.04 7.05
C HIS A 56 -3.79 13.93 6.60
N LEU A 57 -4.85 13.27 6.13
CA LEU A 57 -5.82 13.93 5.29
C LEU A 57 -6.69 14.72 6.25
N LEU A 58 -7.09 15.93 5.84
CA LEU A 58 -8.13 16.61 6.60
C LEU A 58 -9.37 15.69 6.63
N PRO A 59 -10.12 15.61 7.75
CA PRO A 59 -11.23 14.66 7.88
C PRO A 59 -12.22 14.70 6.72
N ARG A 60 -12.46 15.88 6.14
CA ARG A 60 -13.32 16.03 4.96
C ARG A 60 -12.74 15.37 3.71
N ARG A 61 -11.42 15.43 3.49
CA ARG A 61 -10.74 14.80 2.35
C ARG A 61 -10.70 13.29 2.48
N GLU A 62 -10.53 12.78 3.70
CA GLU A 62 -10.68 11.34 4.00
C GLU A 62 -12.06 10.86 3.62
N GLU A 63 -13.10 11.56 4.08
CA GLU A 63 -14.48 11.21 3.76
C GLU A 63 -14.76 11.28 2.26
N ILE A 64 -14.27 12.30 1.55
CA ILE A 64 -14.40 12.39 0.08
C ILE A 64 -13.73 11.18 -0.59
N LEU A 65 -12.54 10.80 -0.15
CA LEU A 65 -11.80 9.66 -0.70
C LEU A 65 -12.53 8.34 -0.42
N ALA A 66 -13.07 8.17 0.79
CA ALA A 66 -13.88 7.02 1.18
C ALA A 66 -15.14 6.90 0.31
N VAL A 67 -15.88 7.99 0.12
CA VAL A 67 -17.07 8.03 -0.74
C VAL A 67 -16.75 7.61 -2.18
N ILE A 68 -15.63 8.09 -2.73
CA ILE A 68 -15.20 7.73 -4.09
C ILE A 68 -14.75 6.26 -4.16
N GLY A 69 -14.14 5.73 -3.10
CA GLY A 69 -13.73 4.32 -3.00
C GLY A 69 -14.93 3.37 -2.91
N GLU A 70 -15.95 3.71 -2.12
CA GLU A 70 -17.20 2.96 -1.99
C GLU A 70 -18.05 3.02 -3.27
N HIS A 71 -18.03 4.17 -3.95
CA HIS A 71 -18.82 4.43 -5.14
C HIS A 71 -17.91 4.93 -6.28
N PRO A 72 -17.27 4.01 -7.02
CA PRO A 72 -16.44 4.36 -8.16
C PRO A 72 -17.24 5.14 -9.21
N ARG A 73 -16.58 6.06 -9.91
CA ARG A 73 -17.19 6.92 -10.95
C ARG A 73 -18.29 7.83 -10.38
N SER A 74 -18.09 8.33 -9.18
CA SER A 74 -18.96 9.32 -8.55
C SER A 74 -18.83 10.69 -9.23
N SER A 75 -19.96 11.34 -9.54
CA SER A 75 -19.96 12.73 -10.05
C SER A 75 -19.76 13.74 -8.92
N PHE A 76 -19.44 14.99 -9.26
CA PHE A 76 -19.37 16.07 -8.26
C PHE A 76 -20.69 16.22 -7.49
N ASP A 77 -21.83 16.17 -8.19
CA ASP A 77 -23.15 16.30 -7.58
C ASP A 77 -23.43 15.17 -6.58
N PHE A 78 -22.97 13.95 -6.88
CA PHE A 78 -23.10 12.82 -5.96
C PHE A 78 -22.32 13.05 -4.67
N ILE A 79 -21.06 13.48 -4.79
CA ILE A 79 -20.20 13.80 -3.64
C ILE A 79 -20.80 14.97 -2.85
N HIS A 80 -21.21 16.05 -3.52
CA HIS A 80 -21.76 17.25 -2.90
C HIS A 80 -23.00 16.98 -2.03
N ARG A 81 -23.85 16.01 -2.40
CA ARG A 81 -25.02 15.62 -1.58
C ARG A 81 -24.66 15.13 -0.17
N ARG A 82 -23.44 14.64 0.05
CA ARG A 82 -22.94 14.24 1.39
C ARG A 82 -22.32 15.41 2.17
N PHE A 83 -22.06 16.54 1.51
CA PHE A 83 -21.41 17.72 2.09
C PHE A 83 -22.24 19.00 1.88
N LEU A 84 -23.55 18.93 2.07
CA LEU A 84 -24.46 20.07 1.86
C LEU A 84 -24.15 21.31 2.73
N SER A 85 -23.48 21.11 3.87
CA SER A 85 -23.02 22.19 4.76
C SER A 85 -21.72 22.85 4.28
N VAL A 86 -21.06 22.31 3.25
CA VAL A 86 -19.80 22.80 2.72
C VAL A 86 -20.05 23.55 1.42
N ASN A 87 -19.46 24.75 1.29
CA ASN A 87 -19.56 25.52 0.06
C ASN A 87 -19.01 24.72 -1.14
N PRO A 88 -19.74 24.60 -2.28
CA PRO A 88 -19.29 23.87 -3.46
C PRO A 88 -17.88 24.22 -3.95
N LYS A 89 -17.48 25.50 -3.85
CA LYS A 89 -16.12 25.95 -4.23
C LYS A 89 -15.04 25.32 -3.36
N THR A 90 -15.31 25.15 -2.07
CA THR A 90 -14.38 24.50 -1.13
C THR A 90 -14.28 23.02 -1.44
N LEU A 91 -15.41 22.38 -1.77
CA LEU A 91 -15.42 20.97 -2.16
C LEU A 91 -14.65 20.73 -3.47
N HIS A 92 -14.74 21.64 -4.44
CA HIS A 92 -13.89 21.63 -5.63
C HIS A 92 -12.40 21.78 -5.31
N TYR A 93 -12.04 22.62 -4.33
CA TYR A 93 -10.66 22.77 -3.89
C TYR A 93 -10.13 21.49 -3.25
N ASP A 94 -10.92 20.83 -2.40
CA ASP A 94 -10.54 19.55 -1.79
C ASP A 94 -10.36 18.45 -2.84
N LEU A 95 -11.29 18.33 -3.80
CA LEU A 95 -11.13 17.41 -4.93
C LEU A 95 -9.93 17.74 -5.81
N GLY A 96 -9.65 19.03 -6.02
CA GLY A 96 -8.47 19.48 -6.75
C GLY A 96 -7.17 19.14 -6.02
N TRP A 97 -7.16 19.25 -4.69
CA TRP A 97 -6.03 18.83 -3.86
C TRP A 97 -5.84 17.31 -3.93
N LEU A 98 -6.91 16.52 -3.81
CA LEU A 98 -6.86 15.05 -3.94
C LEU A 98 -6.35 14.60 -5.32
N GLN A 99 -6.73 15.31 -6.38
CA GLN A 99 -6.20 15.07 -7.73
C GLN A 99 -4.72 15.40 -7.85
N LYS A 100 -4.28 16.54 -7.30
CA LYS A 100 -2.86 16.93 -7.33
C LYS A 100 -1.95 15.94 -6.61
N ASN A 101 -2.44 15.36 -5.52
CA ASN A 101 -1.72 14.34 -4.74
C ASN A 101 -1.93 12.92 -5.30
N LYS A 102 -2.51 12.78 -6.50
CA LYS A 102 -2.73 11.50 -7.17
C LYS A 102 -3.53 10.49 -6.33
N LEU A 103 -4.43 10.95 -5.45
CA LEU A 103 -5.32 10.09 -4.66
C LEU A 103 -6.65 9.85 -5.35
N VAL A 104 -7.05 10.77 -6.24
CA VAL A 104 -8.28 10.72 -7.02
C VAL A 104 -7.99 11.09 -8.47
N ARG A 105 -8.53 10.34 -9.41
CA ARG A 105 -8.47 10.64 -10.84
C ARG A 105 -9.82 11.18 -11.31
N LYS A 106 -9.79 12.29 -12.06
CA LYS A 106 -10.98 12.83 -12.73
C LYS A 106 -11.08 12.27 -14.14
N LEU A 107 -12.17 11.57 -14.42
CA LEU A 107 -12.49 11.05 -15.74
C LEU A 107 -13.42 12.02 -16.47
N GLY A 108 -12.89 12.64 -17.52
CA GLY A 108 -13.61 13.58 -18.38
C GLY A 108 -13.36 15.06 -18.07
N VAL A 109 -13.63 15.89 -19.07
CA VAL A 109 -13.32 17.34 -19.04
C VAL A 109 -14.58 18.20 -18.76
N SER A 110 -15.77 17.68 -19.06
CA SER A 110 -17.03 18.42 -19.05
C SER A 110 -17.79 18.34 -17.72
N ARG A 111 -19.02 18.90 -17.69
CA ARG A 111 -19.96 18.85 -16.56
C ARG A 111 -20.33 17.43 -16.10
N GLY A 112 -20.19 16.42 -16.98
CA GLY A 112 -20.46 15.02 -16.65
C GLY A 112 -19.25 14.26 -16.10
N ALA A 113 -18.17 14.96 -15.75
CA ALA A 113 -16.97 14.30 -15.25
C ALA A 113 -17.24 13.56 -13.94
N VAL A 114 -16.63 12.39 -13.84
CA VAL A 114 -16.71 11.51 -12.67
C VAL A 114 -15.33 11.33 -12.06
N TYR A 115 -15.30 10.90 -10.80
CA TYR A 115 -14.09 10.69 -10.03
C TYR A 115 -13.94 9.22 -9.67
N GLU A 116 -12.71 8.73 -9.71
CA GLU A 116 -12.33 7.40 -9.25
C GLU A 116 -11.12 7.50 -8.31
N LYS A 117 -10.97 6.52 -7.42
CA LYS A 117 -9.78 6.41 -6.58
C LYS A 117 -8.59 6.10 -7.49
N ALA A 118 -7.46 6.74 -7.27
CA ALA A 118 -6.25 6.39 -7.98
C ALA A 118 -5.70 5.05 -7.45
N ASP A 119 -5.16 4.24 -8.37
CA ASP A 119 -4.54 2.95 -8.09
C ASP A 119 -3.20 3.09 -7.36
#